data_AF-A0A0Q7C4S4-F1
#
_entry.id   AF-A0A0Q7C4S4-F1
#
_cell.length_a   1.000
_cell.length_b   1.000
_cell.length_c   1.000
_cell.angle_alpha   90.00
_cell.angle_beta   90.00
_cell.angle_gamma   90.00
#
_symmetry.space_group_name_H-M   'P 1'
#
loop_
_entity.id
_entity.type
_entity.pdbx_description
1 polymer ?
#
loop_
_entity_poly.entity_id
_entity_poly.type
_entity_poly.pdbx_seq_one_letter_code
_entity_poly.pdbx_strand_id
1 'polypeptide(L)'
;MPHAETHTVMLPHTLAYNAPDAMSRAARALDTVENRVPQAICDLMRAARAPLALKELGLPAESLDRVADLAVQNPYPNPRPLDRAALFSYDQCSCGLAPPLFVD
;
A
#
# COMPACT_ATOMS: atom_id res chain seq x y z
N MET A 1 8.88 -3.79 -13.15
CA MET A 1 7.91 -2.69 -13.07
C MET A 1 8.67 -1.37 -12.85
N PRO A 2 8.12 -0.21 -13.25
CA PRO A 2 8.73 1.10 -13.01
C PRO A 2 8.89 1.37 -11.50
N HIS A 3 10.10 1.68 -11.06
CA HIS A 3 10.47 1.66 -9.64
C HIS A 3 9.71 2.70 -8.80
N ALA A 4 9.71 3.97 -9.22
CA ALA A 4 9.10 5.06 -8.45
C ALA A 4 7.58 4.91 -8.36
N GLU A 5 6.97 4.46 -9.45
CA GLU A 5 5.55 4.23 -9.59
C GLU A 5 5.09 3.04 -8.73
N THR A 6 5.83 1.93 -8.75
CA THR A 6 5.58 0.81 -7.85
C THR A 6 5.68 1.24 -6.38
N HIS A 7 6.70 2.02 -6.01
CA HIS A 7 6.80 2.55 -4.64
C HIS A 7 5.61 3.45 -4.28
N THR A 8 5.16 4.27 -5.21
CA THR A 8 4.03 5.19 -4.98
C THR A 8 2.75 4.42 -4.70
N VAL A 9 2.43 3.41 -5.52
CA VAL A 9 1.26 2.55 -5.31
C VAL A 9 1.38 1.74 -4.02
N MET A 10 2.56 1.20 -3.70
CA MET A 10 2.76 0.30 -2.56
C MET A 10 2.88 1.02 -1.20
N LEU A 11 3.21 2.31 -1.17
CA LEU A 11 3.49 3.04 0.07
C LEU A 11 2.31 3.04 1.07
N PRO A 12 1.05 3.33 0.68
CA PRO A 12 -0.08 3.29 1.61
C PRO A 12 -0.27 1.91 2.24
N HIS A 13 -0.15 0.85 1.44
CA HIS A 13 -0.36 -0.53 1.88
C HIS A 13 0.77 -1.00 2.82
N THR A 14 2.02 -0.72 2.48
CA THR A 14 3.17 -1.11 3.30
C THR A 14 3.21 -0.36 4.63
N LEU A 15 2.81 0.92 4.64
CA LEU A 15 2.69 1.72 5.86
C LEU A 15 1.60 1.16 6.78
N ALA A 16 0.42 0.85 6.24
CA ALA A 16 -0.67 0.24 6.99
C ALA A 16 -0.29 -1.15 7.54
N TYR A 17 0.47 -1.94 6.77
CA TYR A 17 0.90 -3.27 7.19
C TYR A 17 1.94 -3.23 8.33
N ASN A 18 2.95 -2.37 8.20
CA ASN A 18 4.15 -2.43 9.04
C ASN A 18 4.06 -1.63 10.34
N ALA A 19 3.33 -0.52 10.35
CA ALA A 19 3.52 0.46 11.41
C ALA A 19 2.24 1.25 11.69
N PRO A 20 1.22 0.63 12.31
CA PRO A 20 0.10 1.37 12.87
C PRO A 20 0.60 2.47 13.83
N ASP A 21 1.66 2.21 14.60
CA ASP A 21 2.26 3.20 15.50
C ASP A 21 3.00 4.35 14.77
N ALA A 22 3.33 4.18 13.48
CA ALA A 22 3.89 5.27 12.67
C ALA A 22 2.80 6.20 12.11
N MET A 23 1.52 5.84 12.22
CA MET A 23 0.40 6.68 11.76
C MET A 23 0.42 8.05 12.41
N SER A 24 0.75 8.17 13.71
CA SER A 24 0.84 9.46 14.40
C SER A 24 1.88 10.39 13.77
N ARG A 25 3.02 9.82 13.36
CA ARG A 25 4.11 10.58 12.71
C ARG A 25 3.75 10.96 11.29
N ALA A 26 3.13 10.04 10.55
CA ALA A 26 2.64 10.29 9.20
C ALA A 26 1.53 11.36 9.19
N ALA A 27 0.62 11.31 10.15
CA ALA A 27 -0.45 12.27 10.35
C ALA A 27 0.11 13.68 10.52
N ARG A 28 1.09 13.85 11.40
CA ARG A 28 1.78 15.13 11.59
C ARG A 28 2.49 15.63 10.33
N ALA A 29 3.13 14.73 9.57
CA ALA A 29 3.86 15.11 8.35
C ALA A 29 2.93 15.52 7.20
N LEU A 30 1.73 14.93 7.15
CA LEU A 30 0.70 15.18 6.14
C LEU A 30 -0.32 16.24 6.58
N ASP A 31 -0.10 16.89 7.72
CA ASP A 31 -1.03 17.85 8.33
C ASP A 31 -2.48 17.30 8.43
N THR A 32 -2.59 16.08 8.97
CA THR A 32 -3.87 15.36 9.10
C THR A 32 -3.97 14.60 10.42
N VAL A 33 -5.06 13.85 10.63
CA VAL A 33 -5.27 12.95 11.77
C VAL A 33 -5.01 11.50 11.37
N GLU A 34 -4.65 10.63 12.31
CA GLU A 34 -4.18 9.26 12.04
C GLU A 34 -5.11 8.44 11.14
N ASN A 35 -6.41 8.47 11.42
CA ASN A 35 -7.41 7.75 10.63
C ASN A 35 -7.62 8.34 9.21
N ARG A 36 -7.03 9.50 8.91
CA ARG A 36 -7.07 10.17 7.60
C ARG A 36 -5.75 10.10 6.85
N VAL A 37 -4.69 9.54 7.43
CA VAL A 37 -3.39 9.36 6.78
C VAL A 37 -3.50 8.65 5.43
N PRO A 38 -4.23 7.52 5.30
CA PRO A 38 -4.40 6.87 4.00
C PRO A 38 -5.03 7.80 2.94
N GLN A 39 -6.02 8.61 3.33
CA GLN A 39 -6.68 9.59 2.44
C GLN A 39 -5.68 10.62 1.96
N ALA A 40 -4.92 11.19 2.89
CA ALA A 40 -3.98 12.26 2.60
C ALA A 40 -2.88 11.78 1.66
N ILE A 41 -2.42 10.54 1.79
CA ILE A 41 -1.47 9.93 0.84
C ILE A 41 -2.14 9.75 -0.54
N CYS A 42 -3.37 9.24 -0.60
CA CYS A 42 -4.08 9.09 -1.87
C CYS A 42 -4.32 10.42 -2.58
N ASP A 43 -4.71 11.45 -1.83
CA ASP A 43 -4.94 12.79 -2.38
C ASP A 43 -3.64 13.43 -2.87
N LEU A 44 -2.53 13.20 -2.17
CA LEU A 44 -1.20 13.58 -2.62
C LEU A 44 -0.84 12.87 -3.94
N MET A 45 -1.07 11.56 -4.04
CA MET A 45 -0.83 10.79 -5.27
C MET A 45 -1.66 11.33 -6.45
N ARG A 46 -2.95 11.62 -6.22
CA ARG A 46 -3.85 12.22 -7.23
C ARG A 46 -3.35 13.60 -7.67
N ALA A 47 -3.00 14.47 -6.72
CA ALA A 47 -2.49 15.81 -7.01
C ALA A 47 -1.19 15.75 -7.82
N ALA A 48 -0.33 14.76 -7.54
CA ALA A 48 0.90 14.49 -8.28
C ALA A 48 0.69 13.78 -9.63
N ARG A 49 -0.56 13.39 -9.98
CA ARG A 49 -0.88 12.55 -11.15
C ARG A 49 -0.09 11.23 -11.17
N ALA A 50 0.19 10.71 -9.98
CA ALA A 50 0.85 9.43 -9.80
C ALA A 50 -0.14 8.29 -10.01
N PRO A 51 0.34 7.10 -10.42
CA PRO A 51 -0.50 5.93 -10.54
C PRO A 51 -1.09 5.51 -9.20
N LEU A 52 -2.34 5.05 -9.22
CA LEU A 52 -3.09 4.69 -8.01
C LEU A 52 -3.20 3.18 -7.81
N ALA A 53 -2.95 2.38 -8.85
CA ALA A 53 -3.11 0.92 -8.81
C ALA A 53 -2.02 0.19 -9.60
N LEU A 54 -1.73 -1.06 -9.21
CA LEU A 54 -0.74 -1.89 -9.91
C LEU A 54 -1.21 -2.27 -11.32
N LYS A 55 -2.53 -2.31 -11.56
CA LYS A 55 -3.15 -2.47 -12.89
C LYS A 55 -2.70 -1.39 -13.88
N GLU A 56 -2.58 -0.14 -13.42
CA GLU A 56 -2.10 0.98 -14.25
C GLU A 56 -0.63 0.82 -14.65
N LEU A 57 0.11 -0.03 -13.92
CA LEU A 57 1.49 -0.40 -14.19
C LEU A 57 1.62 -1.70 -14.99
N GLY A 58 0.49 -2.27 -15.43
CA GLY A 58 0.43 -3.50 -16.22
C GLY A 58 0.55 -4.79 -15.41
N LEU A 59 0.41 -4.75 -14.08
CA LEU A 59 0.32 -5.99 -13.30
C LEU A 59 -1.08 -6.62 -13.49
N PRO A 60 -1.19 -7.91 -13.84
CA PRO A 60 -2.48 -8.61 -13.90
C PRO A 60 -3.03 -8.94 -12.51
N ALA A 61 -4.36 -8.93 -12.33
CA ALA A 61 -4.99 -9.22 -11.03
C ALA A 61 -4.67 -10.64 -10.54
N GLU A 62 -4.64 -11.59 -11.47
CA GLU A 62 -4.27 -12.99 -11.25
C GLU A 62 -2.81 -13.17 -10.80
N SER A 63 -1.97 -12.13 -10.90
CA SER A 63 -0.58 -12.21 -10.47
C SER A 63 -0.39 -11.95 -8.98
N LEU A 64 -1.39 -11.46 -8.25
CA LEU A 64 -1.25 -11.13 -6.82
C LEU A 64 -0.88 -12.33 -5.96
N ASP A 65 -1.50 -13.49 -6.20
CA ASP A 65 -1.16 -14.73 -5.48
C ASP A 65 0.31 -15.09 -5.63
N ARG A 66 0.82 -15.01 -6.87
CA ARG A 66 2.22 -15.28 -7.17
C ARG A 66 3.15 -14.24 -6.53
N VAL A 67 2.75 -12.96 -6.49
CA VAL A 67 3.52 -11.91 -5.82
C VAL A 67 3.57 -12.16 -4.31
N ALA A 68 2.47 -12.58 -3.69
CA ALA A 68 2.43 -12.93 -2.27
C ALA A 68 3.38 -14.09 -1.97
N ASP A 69 3.34 -15.15 -2.77
CA ASP A 69 4.22 -16.31 -2.64
C ASP A 69 5.70 -15.92 -2.72
N LEU A 70 6.07 -15.11 -3.71
CA LEU A 70 7.44 -14.64 -3.88
C LEU A 70 7.90 -13.75 -2.73
N ALA A 71 7.01 -12.91 -2.20
CA ALA A 71 7.31 -12.01 -1.10
C ALA A 71 7.63 -12.76 0.21
N VAL A 72 6.93 -13.88 0.48
CA VAL A 72 7.19 -14.69 1.68
C VAL A 72 8.32 -15.70 1.51
N GLN A 73 8.65 -16.11 0.28
CA GLN A 73 9.75 -17.04 -0.01
C GLN A 73 11.14 -16.41 0.20
N ASN A 74 11.27 -15.10 0.02
CA ASN A 74 12.50 -14.35 0.28
C ASN A 74 12.29 -13.35 1.42
N PRO A 75 12.13 -13.84 2.66
CA PRO A 75 11.91 -12.96 3.80
C PRO A 75 13.14 -12.07 4.03
N TYR A 76 12.91 -10.78 4.11
CA TYR A 76 13.88 -9.80 4.57
C TYR A 76 13.51 -9.32 5.98
N PRO A 77 14.45 -8.74 6.75
CA PRO A 77 14.13 -8.14 8.04
C PRO A 77 13.07 -7.04 7.88
N ASN A 78 11.84 -7.34 8.30
CA ASN A 78 10.71 -6.43 8.25
C ASN A 78 10.14 -6.27 9.69
N PRO A 79 9.75 -5.05 10.13
CA PRO A 79 9.29 -4.81 11.51
C PRO A 79 8.13 -5.71 11.94
N ARG A 80 7.29 -6.07 10.98
CA ARG A 80 6.25 -7.10 11.09
C ARG A 80 6.66 -8.30 10.24
N PRO A 81 6.68 -9.54 10.78
CA PRO A 81 6.95 -10.73 9.98
C PRO A 81 6.01 -10.80 8.77
N LEU A 82 6.56 -11.05 7.57
CA LEU A 82 5.78 -11.18 6.34
C LEU A 82 4.91 -12.43 6.43
N ASP A 83 3.62 -12.25 6.21
CA ASP A 83 2.62 -13.33 6.23
C ASP A 83 1.79 -13.27 4.94
N ARG A 84 1.72 -14.40 4.24
CA ARG A 84 1.09 -14.49 2.91
C ARG A 84 -0.38 -14.04 2.96
N ALA A 85 -1.11 -14.45 3.98
CA ALA A 85 -2.51 -14.09 4.13
C ALA A 85 -2.66 -12.60 4.45
N ALA A 86 -1.74 -12.01 5.20
CA ALA A 86 -1.81 -10.64 5.66
C ALA A 86 -1.21 -9.58 4.70
N LEU A 87 -0.32 -9.97 3.77
CA LEU A 87 0.38 -9.06 2.85
C LEU A 87 -0.57 -8.19 2.02
N PHE A 88 -1.69 -8.78 1.61
CA PHE A 88 -2.73 -8.12 0.83
C PHE A 88 -4.11 -8.18 1.51
N SER A 89 -4.21 -8.68 2.76
CA SER A 89 -5.50 -8.70 3.47
C SER A 89 -6.05 -7.31 3.80
N TYR A 90 -5.19 -6.29 3.79
CA TYR A 90 -5.59 -4.90 3.99
C TYR A 90 -6.33 -4.28 2.80
N ASP A 91 -6.72 -5.09 1.80
CA ASP A 91 -7.69 -4.69 0.77
C ASP A 91 -9.09 -4.38 1.35
N GLN A 92 -9.30 -4.62 2.66
CA GLN A 92 -10.48 -4.17 3.38
C GLN A 92 -10.11 -3.33 4.61
N CYS A 93 -9.54 -2.14 4.42
CA CYS A 93 -9.92 -1.08 5.36
C CYS A 93 -11.39 -0.78 5.10
N SER A 94 -12.26 -0.95 6.10
CA SER A 94 -13.70 -0.63 6.06
C SER A 94 -14.00 0.86 5.83
N CYS A 95 -13.01 1.61 5.36
CA CYS A 95 -12.96 3.04 5.22
C CYS A 95 -12.77 3.48 3.75
N GLY A 96 -12.52 2.57 2.80
CA GLY A 96 -12.48 2.89 1.35
C GLY A 96 -11.30 3.77 0.91
N LEU A 97 -10.15 3.62 1.57
CA LEU A 97 -9.19 4.72 1.76
C LEU A 97 -7.73 4.41 1.37
N ALA A 98 -7.44 3.20 0.90
CA ALA A 98 -6.36 2.96 -0.06
C ALA A 98 -7.04 2.50 -1.35
N PRO A 99 -6.66 2.99 -2.54
CA PRO A 99 -7.15 2.41 -3.77
C PRO A 99 -6.87 0.90 -3.71
N PRO A 100 -7.81 0.05 -4.10
CA PRO A 100 -7.50 -1.36 -4.24
C PRO A 100 -6.29 -1.47 -5.17
N LEU A 101 -5.40 -2.45 -4.92
CA LEU A 101 -4.25 -2.69 -5.80
C LEU A 101 -4.69 -2.85 -7.27
N PHE A 102 -5.98 -3.17 -7.45
CA PHE A 102 -6.75 -3.19 -8.68
C PHE A 102 -8.04 -2.38 -8.54
N VAL A 103 -8.16 -1.25 -9.22
CA VAL A 103 -9.49 -0.64 -9.51
C VAL A 103 -10.10 -1.31 -10.74
N ASP A 104 -11.39 -1.64 -10.66
CA ASP A 104 -12.19 -2.14 -11.81
C ASP A 104 -12.19 -1.14 -12.97
#